data_AF-X1RR05-F1
#
_entry.id   AF-X1RR05-F1
#
_cell.length_a   1.000
_cell.length_b   1.000
_cell.length_c   1.000
_cell.angle_alpha   90.00
_cell.angle_beta   90.00
_cell.angle_gamma   90.00
#
_symmetry.space_group_name_H-M   'P 1'
#
loop_
_entity.id
_entity.type
_entity.pdbx_description
1 polymer ?
#
loop_
_entity_poly.entity_id
_entity_poly.type
_entity_poly.pdbx_seq_one_letter_code
_entity_poly.pdbx_strand_id
1 'polypeptide(L)'
;NLVCPASYDLGENIRCVLLSIPEGDDKPKKYPKAFTTSDCLVISKSDLLPVLPFNLEHAQKEALQVNPKLEIFITSALKDSRINELIEYFLSALHKLRQKNA
;
A
#
# COMPACT_ATOMS: atom_id res chain seq x y z
N ASN A 1 -0.04 -0.90 -14.12
CA ASN A 1 -0.95 -1.98 -14.58
C ASN A 1 -1.17 -2.93 -13.41
N LEU A 2 -2.27 -2.76 -12.67
CA LEU A 2 -2.54 -3.49 -11.41
C LEU A 2 -3.24 -4.84 -11.61
N VAL A 3 -3.65 -5.17 -12.83
CA VAL A 3 -4.58 -6.28 -13.08
C VAL A 3 -3.86 -7.61 -13.18
N CYS A 4 -2.84 -7.70 -14.05
CA CYS A 4 -2.16 -8.95 -14.34
C CYS A 4 -1.41 -9.52 -13.11
N PRO A 5 -0.57 -8.75 -12.39
CA PRO A 5 0.21 -9.30 -11.27
C PRO A 5 -0.63 -9.78 -10.09
N ALA A 6 -1.80 -9.17 -9.87
CA ALA A 6 -2.67 -9.50 -8.73
C ALA A 6 -3.26 -10.92 -8.78
N SER A 7 -3.18 -11.60 -9.92
CA SER A 7 -3.74 -12.94 -10.12
C SER A 7 -2.73 -14.08 -9.92
N TYR A 8 -1.45 -13.76 -9.70
CA TYR A 8 -0.39 -14.75 -9.56
C TYR A 8 0.21 -14.68 -8.16
N ASP A 9 0.22 -15.79 -7.46
CA ASP A 9 0.98 -15.99 -6.22
C ASP A 9 2.43 -16.33 -6.59
N LEU A 10 3.41 -15.64 -6.00
CA LEU A 10 4.84 -15.84 -6.25
C LEU A 10 5.53 -16.53 -5.06
N GLY A 11 4.78 -16.96 -4.04
CA GLY A 11 5.33 -17.49 -2.80
C GLY A 11 5.90 -16.40 -1.88
N GLU A 12 5.49 -15.15 -2.07
CA GLU A 12 5.90 -14.04 -1.22
C GLU A 12 5.28 -14.12 0.18
N ASN A 13 6.00 -13.65 1.20
CA ASN A 13 5.46 -13.53 2.56
C ASN A 13 4.65 -12.26 2.78
N ILE A 14 4.90 -11.22 1.98
CA ILE A 14 4.20 -9.95 2.00
C ILE A 14 3.98 -9.50 0.57
N ARG A 15 2.75 -9.12 0.24
CA ARG A 15 2.40 -8.40 -0.98
C ARG A 15 2.06 -6.95 -0.67
N CYS A 16 2.77 -6.04 -1.32
CA CYS A 16 2.53 -4.60 -1.22
C CYS A 16 1.97 -4.07 -2.54
N VAL A 17 0.92 -3.25 -2.48
CA VAL A 17 0.44 -2.46 -3.61
C VAL A 17 0.86 -1.00 -3.45
N LEU A 18 1.39 -0.41 -4.51
CA LEU A 18 1.78 1.00 -4.56
C LEU A 18 0.73 1.78 -5.36
N LEU A 19 0.22 2.87 -4.79
CA LEU A 19 -0.65 3.84 -5.43
C LEU A 19 0.02 5.21 -5.34
N SER A 20 0.35 5.86 -6.44
CA SER A 20 0.90 7.23 -6.37
C SER A 20 -0.20 8.29 -6.44
N ILE A 21 0.00 9.43 -5.76
CA ILE A 21 -0.96 10.57 -5.80
C ILE A 21 -1.38 10.95 -7.24
N PRO A 22 -0.49 11.03 -8.25
CA PRO A 22 -0.87 11.35 -9.63
C PRO A 22 -1.81 10.35 -10.31
N GLU A 23 -1.95 9.13 -9.81
CA GLU A 23 -2.85 8.14 -10.40
C GLU A 23 -4.32 8.42 -10.06
N GLY A 24 -4.61 9.12 -8.97
CA GLY A 24 -5.97 9.39 -8.47
C GLY A 24 -6.42 8.44 -7.36
N ASP A 25 -7.39 8.90 -6.58
CA ASP A 25 -7.87 8.29 -5.32
C ASP A 25 -8.92 7.17 -5.49
N ASP A 26 -9.40 6.96 -6.72
CA ASP A 26 -10.46 6.00 -7.09
C ASP A 26 -9.94 4.60 -7.44
N LYS A 27 -8.62 4.40 -7.36
CA LYS A 27 -7.94 3.16 -7.76
C LYS A 27 -8.30 1.94 -6.92
N PRO A 28 -8.49 2.03 -5.59
CA PRO A 28 -8.86 0.88 -4.78
C PRO A 28 -10.11 0.16 -5.29
N LYS A 29 -11.16 0.93 -5.61
CA LYS A 29 -12.41 0.37 -6.12
C LYS A 29 -12.33 -0.03 -7.60
N LYS A 30 -11.53 0.66 -8.42
CA LYS A 30 -11.32 0.31 -9.84
C LYS A 30 -10.50 -0.97 -10.03
N TYR A 31 -9.58 -1.29 -9.13
CA TYR A 31 -8.69 -2.45 -9.23
C TYR A 31 -8.77 -3.35 -7.98
N PRO A 32 -9.97 -3.80 -7.57
CA PRO A 32 -10.20 -4.37 -6.24
C PRO A 32 -9.29 -5.57 -5.95
N LYS A 33 -9.04 -6.42 -6.94
CA LYS A 33 -8.18 -7.60 -6.79
C LYS A 33 -6.77 -7.26 -6.28
N ALA A 34 -6.16 -6.18 -6.77
CA ALA A 34 -4.83 -5.77 -6.35
C ALA A 34 -4.78 -5.37 -4.86
N PHE A 35 -5.85 -4.78 -4.34
CA PHE A 35 -5.95 -4.35 -2.95
C PHE A 35 -6.41 -5.49 -2.05
N THR A 36 -7.31 -6.36 -2.51
CA THR A 36 -7.77 -7.54 -1.77
C THR A 36 -6.65 -8.55 -1.53
N THR A 37 -5.71 -8.73 -2.46
CA THR A 37 -4.61 -9.70 -2.30
C THR A 37 -3.39 -9.15 -1.58
N SER A 38 -3.34 -7.85 -1.29
CA SER A 38 -2.16 -7.21 -0.69
C SER A 38 -2.30 -7.12 0.82
N ASP A 39 -1.17 -7.20 1.52
CA ASP A 39 -1.05 -7.02 2.96
C ASP A 39 -0.91 -5.54 3.34
N CYS A 40 -0.29 -4.74 2.46
CA CYS A 40 -0.20 -3.31 2.65
C CYS A 40 -0.39 -2.50 1.36
N LEU A 41 -0.86 -1.27 1.55
CA LEU A 41 -0.97 -0.22 0.55
C LEU A 41 0.00 0.91 0.90
N VAL A 42 0.84 1.28 -0.05
CA VAL A 42 1.68 2.47 0.05
C VAL A 42 1.11 3.53 -0.89
N ILE A 43 0.60 4.62 -0.30
CA ILE A 43 0.20 5.83 -1.01
C ILE A 43 1.45 6.72 -1.14
N SER A 44 2.06 6.72 -2.33
CA SER A 44 3.34 7.37 -2.59
C SER A 44 3.21 8.75 -3.24
N LYS A 45 4.28 9.55 -3.17
CA LYS A 45 4.34 10.92 -3.67
C LYS A 45 3.38 11.87 -2.95
N SER A 46 3.22 11.68 -1.64
CA SER A 46 2.36 12.51 -0.79
C SER A 46 2.77 13.98 -0.76
N ASP A 47 4.01 14.30 -1.18
CA ASP A 47 4.48 15.67 -1.38
C ASP A 47 3.65 16.46 -2.41
N LEU A 48 2.93 15.77 -3.29
CA LEU A 48 2.08 16.36 -4.33
C LEU A 48 0.63 16.65 -3.91
N LEU A 49 0.21 16.23 -2.70
CA LEU A 49 -1.14 16.50 -2.19
C LEU A 49 -1.58 17.97 -2.26
N PRO A 50 -0.69 18.98 -2.03
CA PRO A 50 -1.11 20.38 -2.12
C PRO A 50 -1.44 20.87 -3.53
N VAL A 51 -1.02 20.15 -4.58
CA VAL A 51 -1.12 20.60 -5.98
C VAL A 51 -1.94 19.66 -6.88
N LEU A 52 -2.31 18.48 -6.37
CA LEU A 52 -3.12 17.50 -7.10
C LEU A 52 -4.44 17.23 -6.38
N PRO A 53 -5.55 17.05 -7.13
CA PRO A 53 -6.85 16.77 -6.56
C PRO A 53 -6.96 15.30 -6.14
N PHE A 54 -6.30 14.92 -5.05
CA PHE A 54 -6.34 13.58 -4.48
C PHE A 54 -6.91 13.65 -3.07
N ASN A 55 -7.98 12.89 -2.80
CA ASN A 55 -8.56 12.76 -1.49
C ASN A 55 -8.01 11.51 -0.76
N LEU A 56 -7.12 11.74 0.22
CA LEU A 56 -6.55 10.68 1.05
C LEU A 56 -7.60 9.85 1.78
N GLU A 57 -8.56 10.51 2.43
CA GLU A 57 -9.59 9.82 3.20
C GLU A 57 -10.47 8.94 2.31
N HIS A 58 -10.78 9.42 1.10
CA HIS A 58 -11.53 8.66 0.11
C HIS A 58 -10.77 7.40 -0.31
N ALA A 59 -9.50 7.53 -0.70
CA ALA A 59 -8.68 6.39 -1.09
C ALA A 59 -8.53 5.36 0.05
N GLN A 60 -8.28 5.82 1.28
CA GLN A 60 -8.15 4.96 2.46
C GLN A 60 -9.45 4.23 2.76
N LYS A 61 -10.58 4.93 2.73
CA LYS A 61 -11.90 4.34 2.96
C LYS A 61 -12.23 3.27 1.92
N GLU A 62 -12.05 3.56 0.63
CA GLU A 62 -12.31 2.57 -0.41
C GLU A 62 -11.36 1.37 -0.31
N ALA A 63 -10.08 1.59 0.00
CA ALA A 63 -9.12 0.51 0.19
C ALA A 63 -9.51 -0.41 1.36
N LEU A 64 -9.93 0.16 2.49
CA LEU A 64 -10.38 -0.61 3.67
C LEU A 64 -11.74 -1.28 3.45
N GLN A 65 -12.61 -0.73 2.61
CA GLN A 65 -13.84 -1.41 2.18
C GLN A 65 -13.53 -2.65 1.33
N VAL A 66 -12.49 -2.58 0.49
CA VAL A 66 -12.03 -3.69 -0.35
C VAL A 66 -11.25 -4.73 0.47
N ASN A 67 -10.45 -4.28 1.44
CA ASN A 67 -9.65 -5.12 2.32
C ASN A 67 -9.54 -4.50 3.73
N PRO A 68 -10.35 -4.93 4.70
CA PRO A 68 -10.35 -4.38 6.06
C PRO A 68 -9.07 -4.63 6.87
N LYS A 69 -8.18 -5.51 6.41
CA LYS A 69 -6.90 -5.84 7.07
C LYS A 69 -5.70 -5.15 6.43
N LEU A 70 -5.93 -4.31 5.43
CA LEU A 70 -4.86 -3.65 4.68
C LEU A 70 -4.17 -2.59 5.53
N GLU A 71 -2.87 -2.74 5.73
CA GLU A 71 -2.06 -1.70 6.38
C GLU A 71 -1.77 -0.58 5.38
N ILE A 72 -1.99 0.67 5.76
CA ILE A 72 -1.86 1.82 4.84
C ILE A 72 -0.77 2.77 5.28
N PHE A 73 0.17 3.05 4.38
CA PHE A 73 1.29 3.94 4.59
C PHE A 73 1.23 5.13 3.61
N ILE A 74 1.47 6.34 4.09
CA ILE A 74 1.48 7.56 3.27
C ILE A 74 2.92 8.07 3.20
N THR A 75 3.54 8.02 2.02
CA THR A 75 4.98 8.24 1.86
C THR A 75 5.30 9.20 0.72
N SER A 76 6.48 9.81 0.80
CA SER A 76 7.11 10.60 -0.25
C SER A 76 8.61 10.34 -0.21
N ALA A 77 9.23 10.19 -1.37
CA ALA A 77 10.68 10.00 -1.46
C ALA A 77 11.46 11.33 -1.34
N LEU A 78 10.80 12.47 -1.53
CA LEU A 78 11.44 13.80 -1.59
C LEU A 78 11.47 14.52 -0.24
N LYS A 79 10.45 14.28 0.58
CA LYS A 79 10.34 14.78 1.95
C LYS A 79 10.50 13.62 2.91
N ASP A 80 11.13 13.84 4.05
CA ASP A 80 11.19 12.86 5.14
C ASP A 80 9.77 12.60 5.63
N SER A 81 9.13 11.58 5.07
CA SER A 81 7.68 11.38 5.16
C SER A 81 7.40 9.91 5.37
N ARG A 82 7.33 9.52 6.64
CA ARG A 82 6.80 8.23 7.14
C ARG A 82 7.34 6.97 6.46
N ILE A 83 8.45 7.05 5.73
CA ILE A 83 9.15 5.89 5.18
C ILE A 83 9.63 5.00 6.34
N ASN A 84 9.98 5.60 7.48
CA ASN A 84 10.35 4.87 8.69
C ASN A 84 9.23 3.93 9.18
N GLU A 85 7.96 4.36 9.15
CA GLU A 85 6.83 3.49 9.53
C GLU A 85 6.72 2.26 8.61
N LEU A 86 6.95 2.45 7.31
CA LEU A 86 6.99 1.36 6.33
C LEU A 86 8.19 0.43 6.55
N ILE A 87 9.37 0.99 6.87
CA ILE A 87 10.57 0.21 7.22
C ILE A 87 10.30 -0.65 8.46
N GLU A 88 9.75 -0.06 9.51
CA GLU A 88 9.42 -0.74 10.76
C GLU A 88 8.42 -1.89 10.54
N TYR A 89 7.42 -1.67 9.69
CA TYR A 89 6.48 -2.72 9.28
C TYR A 89 7.20 -3.93 8.66
N PHE A 90 8.10 -3.70 7.69
CA PHE A 90 8.85 -4.78 7.06
C PHE A 90 9.84 -5.46 8.01
N LEU A 91 10.53 -4.71 8.87
CA LEU A 91 11.44 -5.28 9.87
C LEU A 91 10.68 -6.15 10.88
N SER A 92 9.51 -5.70 11.35
CA SER A 92 8.64 -6.46 12.25
C SER A 92 8.19 -7.77 11.62
N ALA A 93 7.77 -7.75 10.35
CA ALA A 93 7.37 -8.95 9.65
C ALA A 93 8.55 -9.92 9.43
N LEU A 94 9.73 -9.41 9.07
CA LEU A 94 10.94 -10.22 8.95
C LEU A 94 11.31 -10.91 10.26
N HIS A 95 11.22 -10.21 11.40
CA HIS A 95 11.47 -10.79 12.71
C HIS A 95 10.49 -11.93 13.02
N LYS A 96 9.19 -11.74 12.76
CA LYS A 96 8.17 -12.79 12.97
C LYS A 96 8.43 -14.02 12.10
N LEU A 97 8.81 -13.83 10.83
CA LEU A 97 9.13 -14.93 9.92
C LEU A 97 10.35 -15.73 10.40
N ARG A 98 11.40 -15.05 10.87
CA ARG A 98 12.61 -15.70 11.40
C ARG A 98 12.32 -16.52 12.66
N GLN A 99 11.50 -16.00 13.57
CA GLN A 99 11.12 -16.72 14.78
C GLN A 99 10.28 -17.97 14.51
N LYS A 100 9.43 -17.94 13.48
CA LYS A 100 8.60 -19.09 13.08
C LYS A 100 9.42 -20.23 12.46
N ASN A 101 10.58 -19.91 11.89
CA ASN A 101 11.47 -20.85 11.21
C ASN A 101 12.65 -21.33 12.06
N ALA A 102 12.75 -20.85 13.30
CA ALA A 102 13.73 -21.27 14.30
C ALA A 102 13.14 -22.36 15.20
#